data_AF-A0A4Q9KFE1-F1
#
_entry.id   AF-A0A4Q9KFE1-F1
#
_cell.length_a   1.000
_cell.length_b   1.000
_cell.length_c   1.000
_cell.angle_alpha   90.00
_cell.angle_beta   90.00
_cell.angle_gamma   90.00
#
_symmetry.space_group_name_H-M   'P 1'
#
loop_
_entity.id
_entity.type
_entity.pdbx_description
1 polymer ?
#
loop_
_entity_poly.entity_id
_entity_poly.type
_entity_poly.pdbx_seq_one_letter_code
_entity_poly.pdbx_strand_id
1 'polypeptide(L)'
;MNNAKPTRILTSIAALAVAGVLTGCTALGQTNGLTSAGTSTSISVAGGTAAITVAQATGENAAPQAGPTSYDAASATTVTLTGASATVSGDGVTVSANTVTITAPGTYVLSGELAGQVVVDSAADGDVQLVLDGASITSGTGAALAVTQADEAIVVLADGASNELTSAATFADTTSEDAPNAALFSMTDLTIGGNGSLTVTAPSLDGIASKDGLVISGGTITVDAADDGIRGKDHIAVTGGTLDVTAGGDALKADNDTDADQGWISVSDGTITLAAGGDGLVATTDVLVSGGTITGATGGGAGTQLAADASAKGLKAGSNVVIGGGTVTLDSADDAIHSDSVVSITDGTLALSTGDDGVHAGESLSIAGGSVTVERSYEGLEGTDILISGGEIDVTSSDDGLNVSADTASAGGRGGGMQAIDGGVVVSGGTTVLHAGGDGFDSNGDAEITGGTIVVWGPTSNGNGALDVNGTFTISGGTLLAAGSSGMAETPDADSSQGWLQSATSASAGQTVQVTSGSTVLYEFTVEKGFANLVYSSPQVKSGSSYSISVDSTSTSVTAGQATGGSMGGRPPGR
;
A
#
# COMPACT_ATOMS: atom_id res chain seq x y z
N MET A 1 10.38 10.12 52.71
CA MET A 1 11.08 11.40 52.97
C MET A 1 11.71 11.84 51.65
N ASN A 2 11.06 12.81 51.00
CA ASN A 2 11.56 13.92 50.16
C ASN A 2 13.09 13.92 49.88
N ASN A 3 13.61 14.16 48.67
CA ASN A 3 13.36 15.17 47.61
C ASN A 3 14.32 14.80 46.44
N ALA A 4 14.26 15.28 45.20
CA ALA A 4 13.32 16.03 44.36
C ALA A 4 13.99 16.11 42.96
N LYS A 5 13.20 16.06 41.88
CA LYS A 5 13.61 16.28 40.48
C LYS A 5 13.80 17.78 40.18
N PRO A 6 14.58 18.20 39.17
CA PRO A 6 14.57 19.57 38.69
C PRO A 6 13.60 19.76 37.50
N THR A 7 12.68 20.71 37.66
CA THR A 7 11.77 21.25 36.65
C THR A 7 12.46 22.43 35.94
N ARG A 8 12.41 22.51 34.60
CA ARG A 8 12.85 23.68 33.83
C ARG A 8 11.67 24.60 33.53
N ILE A 9 11.93 25.90 33.71
CA ILE A 9 10.99 27.01 33.76
C ILE A 9 10.80 27.61 32.35
N LEU A 10 9.54 27.79 31.94
CA LEU A 10 9.10 28.64 30.83
C LEU A 10 9.33 30.13 31.16
N THR A 11 9.81 30.90 30.20
CA THR A 11 9.76 32.37 30.25
C THR A 11 9.18 32.93 28.96
N SER A 12 7.95 33.43 29.09
CA SER A 12 7.22 34.28 28.15
C SER A 12 7.48 35.76 28.48
N ILE A 13 7.83 36.59 27.49
CA ILE A 13 7.80 38.06 27.60
C ILE A 13 7.01 38.63 26.43
N ALA A 14 6.07 39.51 26.78
CA ALA A 14 5.08 40.14 25.92
C ALA A 14 5.55 41.47 25.31
N ALA A 15 5.07 41.69 24.08
CA ALA A 15 4.53 42.92 23.46
C ALA A 15 5.14 44.31 23.72
N LEU A 16 5.46 45.01 22.63
CA LEU A 16 5.30 46.47 22.54
C LEU A 16 4.85 46.89 21.13
N ALA A 17 3.71 47.58 21.07
CA ALA A 17 3.08 48.12 19.87
C ALA A 17 3.60 49.53 19.54
N VAL A 18 3.71 49.87 18.25
CA VAL A 18 3.79 51.26 17.75
C VAL A 18 2.88 51.42 16.53
N ALA A 19 2.06 52.46 16.57
CA ALA A 19 1.03 52.80 15.60
C ALA A 19 1.53 53.78 14.51
N GLY A 20 1.03 53.57 13.28
CA GLY A 20 0.34 54.57 12.44
C GLY A 20 1.07 55.80 11.90
N VAL A 21 1.23 55.86 10.57
CA VAL A 21 1.12 57.10 9.79
C VAL A 21 0.26 56.83 8.55
N LEU A 22 -0.90 57.50 8.50
CA LEU A 22 -1.75 57.69 7.32
C LEU A 22 -1.38 59.02 6.64
N THR A 23 -1.24 59.02 5.32
CA THR A 23 -1.57 60.11 4.36
C THR A 23 -1.54 59.46 2.97
N GLY A 24 -2.44 59.68 1.99
CA GLY A 24 -3.55 60.61 1.83
C GLY A 24 -3.72 60.89 0.33
N CYS A 25 -4.76 60.31 -0.27
CA CYS A 25 -5.60 60.77 -1.40
C CYS A 25 -4.99 61.39 -2.68
N THR A 26 -5.39 60.84 -3.83
CA THR A 26 -6.15 61.60 -4.86
C THR A 26 -7.09 60.67 -5.62
N ALA A 27 -8.39 60.98 -5.59
CA ALA A 27 -9.39 60.51 -6.54
C ALA A 27 -9.68 61.62 -7.56
N LEU A 28 -10.02 61.26 -8.80
CA LEU A 28 -11.15 61.77 -9.59
C LEU A 28 -11.10 61.24 -11.02
N GLY A 29 -12.20 60.64 -11.49
CA GLY A 29 -12.42 60.34 -12.91
C GLY A 29 -13.38 59.18 -13.21
N GLN A 30 -14.66 59.32 -12.88
CA GLN A 30 -15.71 58.48 -13.47
C GLN A 30 -15.80 58.74 -14.97
N THR A 31 -15.69 57.69 -15.78
CA THR A 31 -16.39 57.59 -17.07
C THR A 31 -16.97 56.19 -17.20
N ASN A 32 -18.27 56.13 -17.46
CA ASN A 32 -19.00 54.89 -17.77
C ASN A 32 -18.48 54.29 -19.08
N GLY A 33 -18.01 53.05 -19.02
CA GLY A 33 -17.71 52.22 -20.18
C GLY A 33 -17.92 50.74 -19.82
N LEU A 34 -19.03 50.18 -20.29
CA LEU A 34 -19.32 48.75 -20.23
C LEU A 34 -18.33 48.01 -21.15
N THR A 35 -17.35 47.32 -20.56
CA THR A 35 -16.62 46.23 -21.23
C THR A 35 -16.43 45.10 -20.22
N SER A 36 -17.18 44.03 -20.44
CA SER A 36 -17.08 42.75 -19.73
C SER A 36 -15.74 42.12 -20.08
N ALA A 37 -14.74 42.31 -19.23
CA ALA A 37 -13.56 41.46 -19.22
C ALA A 37 -13.97 40.21 -18.43
N GLY A 38 -14.14 39.09 -19.15
CA GLY A 38 -14.32 37.78 -18.54
C GLY A 38 -13.07 37.44 -17.76
N THR A 39 -13.16 37.54 -16.44
CA THR A 39 -12.19 36.95 -15.53
C THR A 39 -12.37 35.44 -15.64
N SER A 40 -11.47 34.78 -16.36
CA SER A 40 -11.28 33.34 -16.27
C SER A 40 -10.80 33.03 -14.86
N THR A 41 -11.74 32.68 -13.98
CA THR A 41 -11.40 32.05 -12.70
C THR A 41 -10.88 30.66 -13.07
N SER A 42 -9.56 30.47 -13.02
CA SER A 42 -8.98 29.13 -13.00
C SER A 42 -9.47 28.45 -11.74
N ILE A 43 -10.40 27.51 -11.90
CA ILE A 43 -10.79 26.57 -10.84
C ILE A 43 -9.55 25.69 -10.65
N SER A 44 -8.82 25.93 -9.56
CA SER A 44 -7.79 25.02 -9.10
C SER A 44 -8.53 23.86 -8.44
N VAL A 45 -8.48 22.67 -9.06
CA VAL A 45 -8.78 21.41 -8.38
C VAL A 45 -7.92 21.38 -7.12
N ALA A 46 -8.55 21.14 -5.96
CA ALA A 46 -7.82 20.94 -4.72
C ALA A 46 -6.81 19.81 -4.97
N GLY A 47 -5.52 20.16 -4.93
CA GLY A 47 -4.47 19.25 -5.34
C GLY A 47 -4.30 18.18 -4.28
N GLY A 48 -4.73 16.96 -4.59
CA GLY A 48 -4.28 15.78 -3.86
C GLY A 48 -2.75 15.73 -3.81
N THR A 49 -2.23 15.05 -2.80
CA THR A 49 -0.79 15.03 -2.53
C THR A 49 -0.07 14.39 -3.72
N ALA A 50 0.93 15.09 -4.27
CA ALA A 50 1.74 14.54 -5.36
C ALA A 50 2.40 13.21 -4.92
N ALA A 51 2.66 12.32 -5.87
CA ALA A 51 3.31 11.03 -5.63
C ALA A 51 4.52 11.17 -4.69
N ILE A 52 4.51 10.46 -3.58
CA ILE A 52 5.64 10.35 -2.67
C ILE A 52 6.53 9.19 -3.13
N THR A 53 7.84 9.41 -3.16
CA THR A 53 8.80 8.36 -3.55
C THR A 53 9.24 7.56 -2.33
N VAL A 54 9.66 6.31 -2.55
CA VAL A 54 10.23 5.47 -1.48
C VAL A 54 11.38 6.20 -0.77
N ALA A 55 12.22 6.94 -1.50
CA ALA A 55 13.33 7.70 -0.92
C ALA A 55 12.89 8.86 -0.01
N GLN A 56 11.74 9.48 -0.27
CA GLN A 56 11.19 10.52 0.59
C GLN A 56 10.65 9.92 1.89
N ALA A 57 9.80 8.89 1.79
CA ALA A 57 9.25 8.20 2.96
C ALA A 57 10.36 7.57 3.82
N THR A 58 11.35 6.92 3.20
CA THR A 58 12.53 6.39 3.92
C THR A 58 13.30 7.48 4.66
N GLY A 59 13.29 8.73 4.17
CA GLY A 59 13.96 9.86 4.82
C GLY A 59 13.26 10.36 6.09
N GLU A 60 12.01 9.95 6.31
CA GLU A 60 11.22 10.27 7.52
C GLU A 60 11.32 9.16 8.58
N ASN A 61 11.62 7.93 8.15
CA ASN A 61 11.83 6.78 9.01
C ASN A 61 13.25 6.73 9.61
N ALA A 62 13.35 6.16 10.82
CA ALA A 62 14.62 5.83 11.44
C ALA A 62 15.36 4.81 10.55
N ALA A 63 16.68 4.92 10.45
CA ALA A 63 17.46 3.98 9.65
C ALA A 63 17.52 2.60 10.34
N PRO A 64 17.42 1.48 9.60
CA PRO A 64 17.56 0.15 10.19
C PRO A 64 18.96 -0.05 10.78
N GLN A 65 19.03 -0.72 11.93
CA GLN A 65 20.29 -1.17 12.51
C GLN A 65 20.61 -2.58 11.99
N ALA A 66 21.70 -2.71 11.24
CA ALA A 66 22.11 -3.96 10.60
C ALA A 66 23.54 -4.35 11.00
N GLY A 67 23.66 -5.44 11.74
CA GLY A 67 24.93 -6.03 12.15
C GLY A 67 25.61 -6.87 11.06
N PRO A 68 26.91 -7.16 11.20
CA PRO A 68 27.67 -7.86 10.18
C PRO A 68 27.31 -9.36 10.11
N THR A 69 26.98 -9.86 8.92
CA THR A 69 26.67 -11.28 8.69
C THR A 69 27.85 -12.14 8.25
N SER A 70 29.04 -11.53 8.11
CA SER A 70 30.30 -12.25 7.96
C SER A 70 30.93 -12.59 9.30
N TYR A 71 31.63 -13.72 9.41
CA TYR A 71 32.28 -14.16 10.65
C TYR A 71 33.60 -14.88 10.40
N ASP A 72 34.50 -14.88 11.41
CA ASP A 72 35.72 -15.68 11.43
C ASP A 72 35.56 -16.90 12.35
N ALA A 73 35.34 -18.06 11.75
CA ALA A 73 35.18 -19.33 12.45
C ALA A 73 36.41 -19.72 13.29
N ALA A 74 37.62 -19.24 12.93
CA ALA A 74 38.84 -19.61 13.66
C ALA A 74 38.96 -18.91 15.02
N SER A 75 38.33 -17.75 15.17
CA SER A 75 38.28 -16.99 16.43
C SER A 75 37.02 -17.21 17.26
N ALA A 76 36.04 -17.92 16.72
CA ALA A 76 34.73 -18.11 17.35
C ALA A 76 34.77 -19.11 18.50
N THR A 77 33.92 -18.90 19.52
CA THR A 77 33.60 -19.94 20.50
C THR A 77 32.71 -20.98 19.84
N THR A 78 33.09 -22.26 19.92
CA THR A 78 32.28 -23.36 19.37
C THR A 78 31.37 -23.95 20.45
N VAL A 79 30.09 -24.11 20.12
CA VAL A 79 29.08 -24.72 20.98
C VAL A 79 28.46 -25.91 20.24
N THR A 80 28.85 -27.12 20.64
CA THR A 80 28.27 -28.35 20.08
C THR A 80 27.12 -28.82 20.96
N LEU A 81 25.92 -28.84 20.39
CA LEU A 81 24.67 -29.27 21.02
C LEU A 81 24.57 -30.81 20.97
N THR A 82 24.28 -31.45 22.11
CA THR A 82 24.41 -32.90 22.31
C THR A 82 23.13 -33.59 22.79
N GLY A 83 21.97 -33.12 22.33
CA GLY A 83 20.65 -33.57 22.76
C GLY A 83 20.22 -32.88 24.05
N ALA A 84 20.55 -33.43 25.21
CA ALA A 84 20.09 -32.89 26.50
C ALA A 84 20.99 -31.79 27.10
N SER A 85 22.07 -31.41 26.42
CA SER A 85 23.09 -30.46 26.89
C SER A 85 23.96 -29.96 25.74
N ALA A 86 25.09 -29.30 26.04
CA ALA A 86 26.06 -28.85 25.06
C ALA A 86 27.50 -28.94 25.59
N THR A 87 28.48 -29.03 24.69
CA THR A 87 29.90 -28.89 24.97
C THR A 87 30.45 -27.62 24.36
N VAL A 88 31.26 -26.88 25.11
CA VAL A 88 31.79 -25.57 24.72
C VAL A 88 33.31 -25.64 24.54
N SER A 89 33.83 -25.07 23.46
CA SER A 89 35.25 -24.76 23.25
C SER A 89 35.42 -23.27 23.03
N GLY A 90 35.87 -22.56 24.06
CA GLY A 90 35.99 -21.11 24.09
C GLY A 90 35.45 -20.53 25.40
N ASP A 91 35.31 -19.21 25.45
CA ASP A 91 34.80 -18.48 26.61
C ASP A 91 33.43 -17.86 26.31
N GLY A 92 32.79 -17.30 27.34
CA GLY A 92 31.53 -16.53 27.20
C GLY A 92 30.26 -17.36 27.11
N VAL A 93 30.33 -18.67 27.39
CA VAL A 93 29.16 -19.57 27.41
C VAL A 93 29.13 -20.36 28.71
N THR A 94 27.95 -20.46 29.30
CA THR A 94 27.66 -21.36 30.43
C THR A 94 26.62 -22.39 30.00
N VAL A 95 26.72 -23.61 30.51
CA VAL A 95 25.76 -24.69 30.23
C VAL A 95 25.22 -25.20 31.55
N SER A 96 23.91 -25.09 31.74
CA SER A 96 23.20 -25.57 32.93
C SER A 96 22.05 -26.47 32.49
N ALA A 97 22.17 -27.77 32.75
CA ALA A 97 21.26 -28.78 32.23
C ALA A 97 21.12 -28.68 30.70
N ASN A 98 19.92 -28.37 30.21
CA ASN A 98 19.59 -28.19 28.80
C ASN A 98 19.47 -26.71 28.38
N THR A 99 19.96 -25.78 29.21
CA THR A 99 20.06 -24.35 28.87
C THR A 99 21.51 -24.00 28.58
N VAL A 100 21.74 -23.43 27.39
CA VAL A 100 23.03 -22.83 26.99
C VAL A 100 22.88 -21.32 27.08
N THR A 101 23.66 -20.67 27.92
CA THR A 101 23.60 -19.21 28.11
C THR A 101 24.89 -18.56 27.63
N ILE A 102 24.78 -17.68 26.63
CA ILE A 102 25.84 -16.82 26.14
C ILE A 102 25.84 -15.54 26.98
N THR A 103 26.97 -15.22 27.60
CA THR A 103 27.06 -14.20 28.66
C THR A 103 27.99 -13.04 28.32
N ALA A 104 28.48 -12.96 27.08
CA ALA A 104 29.40 -11.93 26.65
C ALA A 104 29.25 -11.65 25.14
N PRO A 105 29.71 -10.48 24.66
CA PRO A 105 29.84 -10.20 23.24
C PRO A 105 30.84 -11.14 22.57
N GLY A 106 30.63 -11.42 21.29
CA GLY A 106 31.51 -12.27 20.48
C GLY A 106 30.78 -13.12 19.46
N THR A 107 31.54 -13.96 18.75
CA THR A 107 31.02 -14.91 17.76
C THR A 107 30.95 -16.31 18.35
N TYR A 108 29.77 -16.93 18.20
CA TYR A 108 29.45 -18.26 18.71
C TYR A 108 28.96 -19.13 17.55
N VAL A 109 29.65 -20.24 17.27
CA VAL A 109 29.24 -21.21 16.25
C VAL A 109 28.51 -22.37 16.91
N LEU A 110 27.22 -22.51 16.61
CA LEU A 110 26.33 -23.52 17.16
C LEU A 110 26.10 -24.62 16.12
N SER A 111 26.23 -25.88 16.54
CA SER A 111 25.97 -27.05 15.68
C SER A 111 25.46 -28.24 16.50
N GLY A 112 24.68 -29.12 15.87
CA GLY A 112 24.08 -30.30 16.53
C GLY A 112 22.65 -30.06 17.03
N GLU A 113 22.17 -30.92 17.92
CA GLU A 113 20.78 -30.91 18.40
C GLU A 113 20.69 -30.53 19.88
N LEU A 114 19.70 -29.72 20.28
CA LEU A 114 19.38 -29.40 21.68
C LEU A 114 17.89 -29.53 21.96
N ALA A 115 17.52 -30.46 22.85
CA ALA A 115 16.21 -30.53 23.50
C ALA A 115 16.21 -29.60 24.74
N GLY A 116 16.15 -28.30 24.48
CA GLY A 116 16.41 -27.25 25.46
C GLY A 116 16.34 -25.86 24.85
N GLN A 117 17.10 -24.93 25.42
CA GLN A 117 17.06 -23.52 25.04
C GLN A 117 18.47 -22.93 24.94
N VAL A 118 18.66 -22.05 23.97
CA VAL A 118 19.80 -21.12 23.92
C VAL A 118 19.32 -19.74 24.38
N VAL A 119 20.06 -19.13 25.29
CA VAL A 119 19.78 -17.81 25.85
C VAL A 119 20.99 -16.90 25.62
N VAL A 120 20.77 -15.68 25.15
CA VAL A 120 21.78 -14.61 25.16
C VAL A 120 21.43 -13.63 26.27
N ASP A 121 22.31 -13.55 27.25
CA ASP A 121 22.21 -12.70 28.45
C ASP A 121 23.55 -12.01 28.68
N SER A 122 23.89 -11.10 27.75
CA SER A 122 25.13 -10.33 27.75
C SER A 122 24.85 -8.89 28.15
N ALA A 123 25.25 -8.51 29.36
CA ALA A 123 25.12 -7.14 29.87
C ALA A 123 26.31 -6.22 29.50
N ALA A 124 27.28 -6.73 28.74
CA ALA A 124 28.48 -5.98 28.38
C ALA A 124 28.36 -5.41 26.97
N ASP A 125 28.94 -4.23 26.78
CA ASP A 125 28.89 -3.52 25.49
C ASP A 125 29.51 -4.36 24.36
N GLY A 126 28.77 -4.50 23.26
CA GLY A 126 29.17 -5.16 22.02
C GLY A 126 28.23 -6.26 21.53
N ASP A 127 28.36 -6.57 20.25
CA ASP A 127 27.46 -7.46 19.53
C ASP A 127 27.63 -8.94 19.92
N VAL A 128 26.53 -9.68 19.89
CA VAL A 128 26.53 -11.14 19.99
C VAL A 128 26.14 -11.75 18.65
N GLN A 129 27.11 -12.40 18.00
CA GLN A 129 26.91 -13.07 16.71
C GLN A 129 26.75 -14.58 16.91
N LEU A 130 25.57 -15.10 16.57
CA LEU A 130 25.18 -16.50 16.63
C LEU A 130 25.22 -17.10 15.22
N VAL A 131 26.26 -17.89 14.94
CA VAL A 131 26.38 -18.62 13.69
C VAL A 131 25.70 -19.98 13.85
N LEU A 132 24.60 -20.20 13.12
CA LEU A 132 23.90 -21.48 13.09
C LEU A 132 24.46 -22.33 11.94
N ASP A 133 25.21 -23.38 12.31
CA ASP A 133 25.92 -24.30 11.40
C ASP A 133 25.43 -25.74 11.60
N GLY A 134 24.17 -25.98 11.22
CA GLY A 134 23.51 -27.27 11.43
C GLY A 134 22.99 -27.42 12.85
N ALA A 135 22.48 -26.32 13.43
CA ALA A 135 21.89 -26.30 14.77
C ALA A 135 20.38 -26.58 14.72
N SER A 136 19.91 -27.53 15.53
CA SER A 136 18.50 -27.83 15.72
C SER A 136 18.14 -27.71 17.20
N ILE A 137 17.33 -26.72 17.56
CA ILE A 137 16.99 -26.41 18.95
C ILE A 137 15.47 -26.52 19.15
N THR A 138 15.04 -27.41 20.03
CA THR A 138 13.64 -27.63 20.38
C THR A 138 13.43 -27.39 21.86
N SER A 139 12.67 -26.34 22.20
CA SER A 139 12.39 -25.97 23.58
C SER A 139 11.06 -26.55 24.06
N GLY A 140 11.04 -27.10 25.27
CA GLY A 140 9.84 -27.61 25.93
C GLY A 140 9.12 -26.58 26.81
N THR A 141 9.70 -25.41 27.04
CA THR A 141 9.22 -24.44 28.05
C THR A 141 9.13 -22.98 27.58
N GLY A 142 9.61 -22.65 26.39
CA GLY A 142 9.53 -21.28 25.83
C GLY A 142 10.19 -21.19 24.46
N ALA A 143 10.86 -20.06 24.19
CA ALA A 143 11.63 -19.86 22.97
C ALA A 143 12.73 -20.91 22.80
N ALA A 144 13.07 -21.24 21.55
CA ALA A 144 14.24 -22.05 21.23
C ALA A 144 15.53 -21.24 21.40
N LEU A 145 15.51 -20.00 20.91
CA LEU A 145 16.58 -19.03 21.04
C LEU A 145 16.00 -17.72 21.59
N ALA A 146 16.45 -17.28 22.76
CA ALA A 146 16.01 -16.05 23.41
C ALA A 146 17.18 -15.11 23.68
N VAL A 147 17.16 -13.92 23.10
CA VAL A 147 18.06 -12.82 23.44
C VAL A 147 17.35 -11.95 24.47
N THR A 148 17.67 -12.17 25.75
CA THR A 148 17.10 -11.39 26.86
C THR A 148 17.91 -10.14 27.14
N GLN A 149 19.20 -10.15 26.78
CA GLN A 149 20.07 -8.98 26.89
C GLN A 149 21.25 -9.09 25.92
N ALA A 150 21.44 -8.08 25.08
CA ALA A 150 22.62 -7.81 24.26
C ALA A 150 22.55 -6.35 23.78
N ASP A 151 23.65 -5.79 23.28
CA ASP A 151 23.63 -4.51 22.58
C ASP A 151 22.99 -4.64 21.18
N GLU A 152 23.33 -5.71 20.47
CA GLU A 152 22.71 -6.15 19.22
C GLU A 152 22.89 -7.68 19.10
N ALA A 153 21.91 -8.37 18.52
CA ALA A 153 22.02 -9.79 18.18
C ALA A 153 22.05 -10.01 16.68
N ILE A 154 23.02 -10.80 16.22
CA ILE A 154 23.15 -11.19 14.82
C ILE A 154 23.06 -12.71 14.70
N VAL A 155 22.08 -13.21 13.95
CA VAL A 155 21.95 -14.62 13.59
C VAL A 155 22.47 -14.82 12.17
N VAL A 156 23.57 -15.57 12.05
CA VAL A 156 24.20 -15.90 10.76
C VAL A 156 23.89 -17.35 10.41
N LEU A 157 23.24 -17.56 9.27
CA LEU A 157 22.97 -18.87 8.69
C LEU A 157 24.19 -19.31 7.87
N ALA A 158 24.99 -20.21 8.43
CA ALA A 158 26.24 -20.65 7.79
C ALA A 158 26.00 -21.26 6.40
N ASP A 159 26.94 -21.07 5.49
CA ASP A 159 26.81 -21.49 4.10
C ASP A 159 26.49 -22.98 3.96
N GLY A 160 25.36 -23.31 3.34
CA GLY A 160 24.92 -24.69 3.12
C GLY A 160 24.43 -25.43 4.37
N ALA A 161 24.40 -24.77 5.53
CA ALA A 161 23.82 -25.32 6.75
C ALA A 161 22.29 -25.26 6.71
N SER A 162 21.65 -26.24 7.37
CA SER A 162 20.21 -26.25 7.62
C SER A 162 19.99 -26.21 9.12
N ASN A 163 19.25 -25.22 9.59
CA ASN A 163 19.04 -24.96 11.00
C ASN A 163 17.55 -25.01 11.34
N GLU A 164 17.23 -25.40 12.57
CA GLU A 164 15.85 -25.53 13.04
C GLU A 164 15.67 -24.93 14.44
N LEU A 165 14.64 -24.12 14.61
CA LEU A 165 14.23 -23.56 15.90
C LEU A 165 12.75 -23.90 16.13
N THR A 166 12.45 -24.65 17.19
CA THR A 166 11.08 -25.00 17.58
C THR A 166 10.80 -24.54 19.00
N SER A 167 9.81 -23.66 19.18
CA SER A 167 9.37 -23.23 20.52
C SER A 167 8.51 -24.27 21.22
N ALA A 168 8.26 -24.04 22.51
CA ALA A 168 7.21 -24.73 23.21
C ALA A 168 5.82 -24.35 22.67
N ALA A 169 4.86 -25.26 22.81
CA ALA A 169 3.44 -24.99 22.55
C ALA A 169 2.75 -24.20 23.68
N THR A 170 3.45 -23.99 24.80
CA THR A 170 2.94 -23.23 25.95
C THR A 170 4.10 -22.49 26.60
N PHE A 171 3.93 -21.18 26.77
CA PHE A 171 4.89 -20.34 27.50
C PHE A 171 4.37 -20.10 28.91
N ALA A 172 5.28 -20.10 29.89
CA ALA A 172 4.91 -19.95 31.29
C ALA A 172 4.45 -18.52 31.63
N ASP A 173 5.04 -17.53 30.96
CA ASP A 173 4.67 -16.12 31.06
C ASP A 173 4.29 -15.61 29.67
N THR A 174 3.03 -15.20 29.53
CA THR A 174 2.48 -14.61 28.31
C THR A 174 1.90 -13.23 28.59
N THR A 175 2.26 -12.63 29.73
CA THR A 175 1.62 -11.41 30.24
C THR A 175 2.60 -10.29 30.55
N SER A 176 3.85 -10.62 30.83
CA SER A 176 4.90 -9.60 30.98
C SER A 176 5.29 -9.03 29.62
N GLU A 177 5.50 -7.72 29.57
CA GLU A 177 5.91 -7.00 28.36
C GLU A 177 7.20 -7.57 27.74
N ASP A 178 8.18 -7.88 28.60
CA ASP A 178 9.52 -8.37 28.24
C ASP A 178 9.60 -9.91 28.19
N ALA A 179 8.48 -10.62 28.34
CA ALA A 179 8.50 -12.08 28.24
C ALA A 179 8.76 -12.48 26.77
N PRO A 180 9.63 -13.50 26.53
CA PRO A 180 9.79 -14.05 25.20
C PRO A 180 8.47 -14.53 24.62
N ASN A 181 8.12 -14.02 23.43
CA ASN A 181 6.87 -14.31 22.76
C ASN A 181 7.07 -14.92 21.35
N ALA A 182 8.23 -15.51 21.09
CA ALA A 182 8.54 -16.12 19.79
C ALA A 182 9.46 -17.36 19.92
N ALA A 183 9.58 -18.14 18.84
CA ALA A 183 10.58 -19.23 18.78
C ALA A 183 12.02 -18.70 18.70
N LEU A 184 12.23 -17.64 17.93
CA LEU A 184 13.39 -16.76 17.99
C LEU A 184 12.95 -15.41 18.52
N PHE A 185 13.37 -15.08 19.74
CA PHE A 185 12.98 -13.84 20.42
C PHE A 185 14.18 -12.96 20.71
N SER A 186 14.05 -11.64 20.52
CA SER A 186 15.05 -10.65 20.91
C SER A 186 14.45 -9.45 21.63
N MET A 187 15.10 -9.05 22.74
CA MET A 187 14.84 -7.80 23.46
C MET A 187 15.55 -6.58 22.82
N THR A 188 16.36 -6.80 21.79
CA THR A 188 17.18 -5.78 21.12
C THR A 188 17.12 -5.96 19.60
N ASP A 189 17.70 -5.03 18.84
CA ASP A 189 17.85 -5.11 17.40
C ASP A 189 18.39 -6.49 16.97
N LEU A 190 17.73 -7.07 15.96
CA LEU A 190 18.02 -8.41 15.47
C LEU A 190 18.35 -8.37 13.98
N THR A 191 19.55 -8.81 13.62
CA THR A 191 19.93 -9.04 12.23
C THR A 191 19.95 -10.53 11.90
N ILE A 192 19.33 -10.94 10.81
CA ILE A 192 19.41 -12.29 10.25
C ILE A 192 20.04 -12.22 8.85
N GLY A 193 21.00 -13.08 8.56
CA GLY A 193 21.53 -13.24 7.20
C GLY A 193 22.50 -14.40 7.04
N GLY A 194 23.31 -14.38 6.00
CA GLY A 194 24.09 -15.54 5.55
C GLY A 194 23.40 -16.29 4.40
N ASN A 195 23.95 -17.43 3.96
CA ASN A 195 23.43 -18.17 2.81
C ASN A 195 22.85 -19.55 3.16
N GLY A 196 22.85 -19.93 4.44
CA GLY A 196 22.19 -21.14 4.93
C GLY A 196 20.68 -21.03 5.01
N SER A 197 20.04 -22.08 5.53
CA SER A 197 18.60 -22.11 5.79
C SER A 197 18.25 -22.15 7.28
N LEU A 198 17.07 -21.63 7.62
CA LEU A 198 16.48 -21.63 8.94
C LEU A 198 15.00 -21.99 8.84
N THR A 199 14.59 -23.06 9.50
CA THR A 199 13.18 -23.38 9.72
C THR A 199 12.79 -23.01 11.15
N VAL A 200 11.74 -22.22 11.30
CA VAL A 200 11.21 -21.77 12.59
C VAL A 200 9.79 -22.28 12.75
N THR A 201 9.52 -23.00 13.84
CA THR A 201 8.18 -23.50 14.18
C THR A 201 7.74 -22.95 15.54
N ALA A 202 6.61 -22.24 15.57
CA ALA A 202 6.04 -21.63 16.75
C ALA A 202 4.57 -22.03 16.94
N PRO A 203 4.27 -23.11 17.69
CA PRO A 203 2.92 -23.68 17.75
C PRO A 203 1.86 -22.85 18.48
N SER A 204 2.21 -21.72 19.10
CA SER A 204 1.29 -20.96 19.95
C SER A 204 1.45 -19.44 19.94
N LEU A 205 2.51 -18.90 19.33
CA LEU A 205 2.90 -17.49 19.37
C LEU A 205 3.63 -17.14 18.06
N ASP A 206 4.38 -16.04 18.06
CA ASP A 206 5.12 -15.54 16.91
C ASP A 206 6.26 -16.49 16.50
N GLY A 207 6.61 -16.51 15.22
CA GLY A 207 7.77 -17.23 14.73
C GLY A 207 9.09 -16.58 15.18
N ILE A 208 9.33 -15.38 14.68
CA ILE A 208 10.51 -14.56 14.97
C ILE A 208 10.04 -13.20 15.48
N ALA A 209 10.52 -12.75 16.64
CA ALA A 209 10.17 -11.44 17.18
C ALA A 209 11.37 -10.67 17.72
N SER A 210 11.45 -9.38 17.39
CA SER A 210 12.31 -8.38 18.02
C SER A 210 11.45 -7.31 18.71
N LYS A 211 11.82 -6.92 19.92
CA LYS A 211 11.22 -5.78 20.64
C LYS A 211 11.70 -4.42 20.13
N ASP A 212 12.78 -4.41 19.35
CA ASP A 212 13.29 -3.24 18.62
C ASP A 212 13.16 -3.54 17.10
N GLY A 213 14.19 -3.22 16.31
CA GLY A 213 14.27 -3.46 14.87
C GLY A 213 14.62 -4.89 14.49
N LEU A 214 14.27 -5.25 13.26
CA LEU A 214 14.62 -6.54 12.66
C LEU A 214 15.07 -6.35 11.22
N VAL A 215 16.30 -6.80 10.89
CA VAL A 215 16.85 -6.77 9.54
C VAL A 215 17.03 -8.18 9.00
N ILE A 216 16.51 -8.44 7.80
CA ILE A 216 16.75 -9.67 7.05
C ILE A 216 17.58 -9.31 5.82
N SER A 217 18.82 -9.77 5.80
CA SER A 217 19.80 -9.47 4.75
C SER A 217 20.12 -10.66 3.84
N GLY A 218 19.67 -11.86 4.20
CA GLY A 218 19.95 -13.08 3.43
C GLY A 218 19.37 -14.34 4.07
N GLY A 219 19.64 -15.47 3.42
CA GLY A 219 19.26 -16.80 3.89
C GLY A 219 17.97 -17.33 3.25
N THR A 220 17.70 -18.62 3.48
CA THR A 220 16.39 -19.24 3.18
C THR A 220 15.67 -19.50 4.51
N ILE A 221 14.67 -18.69 4.82
CA ILE A 221 13.97 -18.69 6.09
C ILE A 221 12.55 -19.19 5.87
N THR A 222 12.18 -20.27 6.53
CA THR A 222 10.80 -20.79 6.55
C THR A 222 10.24 -20.62 7.96
N VAL A 223 9.06 -20.04 8.09
CA VAL A 223 8.39 -19.79 9.37
C VAL A 223 6.98 -20.38 9.33
N ASP A 224 6.64 -21.20 10.34
CA ASP A 224 5.30 -21.69 10.62
C ASP A 224 4.91 -21.24 12.04
N ALA A 225 4.03 -20.24 12.13
CA ALA A 225 3.65 -19.58 13.38
C ALA A 225 2.13 -19.61 13.59
N ALA A 226 1.70 -19.85 14.83
CA ALA A 226 0.28 -19.82 15.18
C ALA A 226 -0.27 -18.39 15.36
N ASP A 227 0.60 -17.42 15.65
CA ASP A 227 0.29 -15.99 15.72
C ASP A 227 0.98 -15.27 14.55
N ASP A 228 1.81 -14.25 14.78
CA ASP A 228 2.49 -13.52 13.71
C ASP A 228 3.75 -14.28 13.21
N GLY A 229 4.04 -14.20 11.92
CA GLY A 229 5.21 -14.87 11.34
C GLY A 229 6.52 -14.24 11.82
N ILE A 230 6.77 -13.02 11.38
CA ILE A 230 7.97 -12.24 11.69
C ILE A 230 7.55 -10.86 12.19
N ARG A 231 8.00 -10.50 13.39
CA ARG A 231 7.71 -9.22 14.02
C ARG A 231 8.99 -8.48 14.37
N GLY A 232 9.12 -7.26 13.90
CA GLY A 232 10.11 -6.29 14.39
C GLY A 232 9.32 -5.09 14.87
N LYS A 233 9.22 -4.90 16.18
CA LYS A 233 8.32 -3.89 16.76
C LYS A 233 8.60 -2.51 16.16
N ASP A 234 9.86 -2.11 16.14
CA ASP A 234 10.27 -0.80 15.62
C ASP A 234 10.29 -0.80 14.10
N HIS A 235 10.82 -1.85 13.48
CA HIS A 235 10.78 -1.99 12.03
C HIS A 235 11.13 -3.39 11.56
N ILE A 236 10.77 -3.68 10.30
CA ILE A 236 11.34 -4.79 9.53
C ILE A 236 11.98 -4.24 8.26
N ALA A 237 13.26 -4.56 8.03
CA ALA A 237 13.95 -4.25 6.77
C ALA A 237 14.40 -5.52 6.05
N VAL A 238 13.77 -5.83 4.92
CA VAL A 238 14.16 -6.94 4.03
C VAL A 238 15.03 -6.39 2.91
N THR A 239 16.31 -6.76 2.96
CA THR A 239 17.35 -6.35 2.01
C THR A 239 17.91 -7.51 1.20
N GLY A 240 17.39 -8.72 1.42
CA GLY A 240 17.76 -9.93 0.71
C GLY A 240 17.15 -11.18 1.34
N GLY A 241 17.46 -12.34 0.75
CA GLY A 241 17.00 -13.65 1.24
C GLY A 241 15.70 -14.15 0.59
N THR A 242 15.30 -15.35 0.97
CA THR A 242 14.04 -16.00 0.60
C THR A 242 13.28 -16.35 1.88
N LEU A 243 12.09 -15.79 2.04
CA LEU A 243 11.23 -15.94 3.19
C LEU A 243 9.98 -16.69 2.75
N ASP A 244 9.64 -17.77 3.43
CA ASP A 244 8.40 -18.54 3.27
C ASP A 244 7.67 -18.55 4.62
N VAL A 245 6.63 -17.73 4.73
CA VAL A 245 6.00 -17.39 6.02
C VAL A 245 4.54 -17.84 6.01
N THR A 246 4.23 -18.83 6.84
CA THR A 246 2.86 -19.22 7.19
C THR A 246 2.56 -18.74 8.60
N ALA A 247 1.50 -17.95 8.75
CA ALA A 247 1.12 -17.32 10.02
C ALA A 247 -0.38 -17.44 10.26
N GLY A 248 -0.80 -17.72 11.50
CA GLY A 248 -2.19 -17.64 11.91
C GLY A 248 -2.69 -16.20 12.05
N GLY A 249 -1.79 -15.29 12.45
CA GLY A 249 -1.94 -13.84 12.42
C GLY A 249 -1.33 -13.25 11.17
N ASP A 250 -0.53 -12.19 11.33
CA ASP A 250 0.07 -11.43 10.25
C ASP A 250 1.38 -12.09 9.78
N ALA A 251 1.71 -12.05 8.47
CA ALA A 251 2.98 -12.64 8.05
C ALA A 251 4.18 -11.81 8.53
N LEU A 252 4.18 -10.50 8.25
CA LEU A 252 5.19 -9.54 8.72
C LEU A 252 4.53 -8.37 9.44
N LYS A 253 5.06 -7.99 10.61
CA LYS A 253 4.48 -6.95 11.47
C LYS A 253 5.51 -5.99 12.07
N ALA A 254 5.25 -4.70 11.96
CA ALA A 254 5.90 -3.64 12.72
C ALA A 254 4.84 -2.78 13.40
N ASP A 255 4.91 -2.67 14.73
CA ASP A 255 3.80 -2.15 15.53
C ASP A 255 4.20 -1.21 16.68
N ASN A 256 5.35 -0.53 16.55
CA ASN A 256 5.67 0.63 17.38
C ASN A 256 4.75 1.79 17.00
N ASP A 257 3.88 2.17 17.94
CA ASP A 257 2.95 3.30 17.86
C ASP A 257 3.35 4.48 18.76
N THR A 258 4.52 4.39 19.40
CA THR A 258 5.01 5.41 20.33
C THR A 258 5.95 6.43 19.67
N ASP A 259 6.71 5.99 18.68
CA ASP A 259 7.71 6.80 17.98
C ASP A 259 7.36 6.94 16.49
N ALA A 260 7.24 8.19 16.03
CA ALA A 260 6.71 8.49 14.69
C ALA A 260 7.65 8.11 13.53
N ASP A 261 8.93 7.85 13.81
CA ASP A 261 9.93 7.39 12.85
C ASP A 261 10.17 5.86 12.93
N GLN A 262 9.34 5.15 13.70
CA GLN A 262 9.32 3.69 13.83
C GLN A 262 7.96 3.13 13.36
N GLY A 263 7.75 1.82 13.53
CA GLY A 263 6.54 1.10 13.14
C GLY A 263 6.44 0.82 11.64
N TRP A 264 7.56 0.75 10.91
CA TRP A 264 7.59 0.63 9.45
C TRP A 264 8.14 -0.71 8.95
N ILE A 265 7.75 -1.10 7.73
CA ILE A 265 8.30 -2.26 7.01
C ILE A 265 8.88 -1.78 5.68
N SER A 266 10.08 -2.23 5.33
CA SER A 266 10.69 -1.98 4.02
C SER A 266 11.14 -3.26 3.33
N VAL A 267 10.92 -3.33 2.01
CA VAL A 267 11.38 -4.40 1.13
C VAL A 267 12.14 -3.75 -0.03
N SER A 268 13.45 -3.96 -0.05
CA SER A 268 14.35 -3.43 -1.08
C SER A 268 14.91 -4.50 -2.01
N ASP A 269 14.99 -5.73 -1.53
CA ASP A 269 15.32 -6.93 -2.30
C ASP A 269 14.78 -8.18 -1.57
N GLY A 270 15.00 -9.36 -2.12
CA GLY A 270 14.58 -10.65 -1.58
C GLY A 270 13.27 -11.16 -2.16
N THR A 271 12.87 -12.35 -1.72
CA THR A 271 11.61 -13.00 -2.12
C THR A 271 10.83 -13.37 -0.87
N ILE A 272 9.61 -12.88 -0.75
CA ILE A 272 8.68 -13.15 0.34
C ILE A 272 7.50 -13.92 -0.24
N THR A 273 7.32 -15.16 0.20
CA THR A 273 6.13 -15.96 -0.01
C THR A 273 5.35 -15.99 1.31
N LEU A 274 4.07 -15.64 1.29
CA LEU A 274 3.25 -15.54 2.50
C LEU A 274 1.91 -16.29 2.41
N ALA A 275 1.49 -16.83 3.56
CA ALA A 275 0.15 -17.34 3.80
C ALA A 275 -0.27 -16.91 5.22
N ALA A 276 -1.04 -15.83 5.31
CA ALA A 276 -1.45 -15.24 6.59
C ALA A 276 -2.95 -15.46 6.85
N GLY A 277 -3.32 -15.74 8.10
CA GLY A 277 -4.70 -15.66 8.54
C GLY A 277 -5.17 -14.20 8.69
N GLY A 278 -4.26 -13.32 9.11
CA GLY A 278 -4.42 -11.87 9.16
C GLY A 278 -3.84 -11.18 7.93
N ASP A 279 -3.12 -10.08 8.15
CA ASP A 279 -2.55 -9.24 7.11
C ASP A 279 -1.24 -9.83 6.55
N GLY A 280 -0.90 -9.52 5.30
CA GLY A 280 0.38 -9.96 4.70
C GLY A 280 1.54 -9.20 5.32
N LEU A 281 1.63 -7.91 5.03
CA LEU A 281 2.51 -6.96 5.73
C LEU A 281 1.64 -5.92 6.44
N VAL A 282 1.86 -5.71 7.73
CA VAL A 282 1.19 -4.66 8.50
C VAL A 282 2.19 -3.80 9.25
N ALA A 283 2.09 -2.49 9.02
CA ALA A 283 2.94 -1.47 9.64
C ALA A 283 2.07 -0.39 10.29
N THR A 284 2.47 0.09 11.47
CA THR A 284 1.83 1.25 12.10
C THR A 284 2.01 2.52 11.28
N THR A 285 3.18 2.71 10.67
CA THR A 285 3.48 3.89 9.84
C THR A 285 3.51 3.51 8.37
N ASP A 286 4.62 2.96 7.88
CA ASP A 286 4.85 2.81 6.45
C ASP A 286 5.10 1.36 6.02
N VAL A 287 4.59 1.00 4.83
CA VAL A 287 5.07 -0.14 4.04
C VAL A 287 5.74 0.38 2.78
N LEU A 288 7.06 0.14 2.66
CA LEU A 288 7.90 0.66 1.58
C LEU A 288 8.44 -0.47 0.70
N VAL A 289 8.09 -0.49 -0.58
CA VAL A 289 8.57 -1.49 -1.55
C VAL A 289 9.37 -0.80 -2.65
N SER A 290 10.70 -0.94 -2.61
CA SER A 290 11.60 -0.43 -3.67
C SER A 290 12.10 -1.54 -4.61
N GLY A 291 11.94 -2.80 -4.24
CA GLY A 291 12.41 -3.94 -5.00
C GLY A 291 11.90 -5.27 -4.42
N GLY A 292 12.55 -6.37 -4.80
CA GLY A 292 12.18 -7.71 -4.36
C GLY A 292 10.88 -8.25 -4.97
N THR A 293 10.42 -9.38 -4.43
CA THR A 293 9.16 -10.03 -4.80
C THR A 293 8.36 -10.36 -3.56
N ILE A 294 7.08 -9.97 -3.54
CA ILE A 294 6.12 -10.33 -2.50
C ILE A 294 4.99 -11.09 -3.17
N THR A 295 4.75 -12.33 -2.74
CA THR A 295 3.66 -13.15 -3.27
C THR A 295 2.97 -13.93 -2.17
N GLY A 296 1.66 -14.10 -2.26
CA GLY A 296 0.96 -14.90 -1.28
C GLY A 296 -0.53 -14.64 -1.20
N ALA A 297 -1.13 -15.21 -0.16
CA ALA A 297 -2.54 -15.03 0.15
C ALA A 297 -2.77 -14.66 1.61
N THR A 298 -3.81 -13.87 1.86
CA THR A 298 -4.22 -13.41 3.20
C THR A 298 -5.68 -13.73 3.42
N GLY A 299 -6.04 -14.17 4.63
CA GLY A 299 -7.42 -14.48 5.00
C GLY A 299 -8.10 -15.57 4.16
N GLY A 300 -7.32 -16.38 3.41
CA GLY A 300 -7.84 -17.38 2.48
C GLY A 300 -8.18 -16.85 1.07
N GLY A 301 -7.83 -15.61 0.74
CA GLY A 301 -7.94 -15.03 -0.60
C GLY A 301 -9.31 -14.46 -0.97
N ALA A 302 -9.41 -13.87 -2.16
CA ALA A 302 -10.49 -13.03 -2.69
C ALA A 302 -11.88 -13.68 -2.77
N GLY A 303 -11.95 -15.00 -2.60
CA GLY A 303 -13.20 -15.75 -2.52
C GLY A 303 -13.73 -15.92 -1.11
N THR A 304 -12.98 -15.50 -0.10
CA THR A 304 -13.28 -15.77 1.31
C THR A 304 -14.01 -14.59 1.95
N GLN A 305 -15.06 -14.89 2.70
CA GLN A 305 -15.77 -13.89 3.50
C GLN A 305 -15.19 -13.87 4.91
N LEU A 306 -14.78 -12.68 5.36
CA LEU A 306 -14.21 -12.46 6.69
C LEU A 306 -15.29 -12.17 7.75
N ALA A 307 -14.88 -12.27 9.02
CA ALA A 307 -15.61 -11.66 10.10
C ALA A 307 -15.53 -10.13 9.98
N ALA A 308 -16.54 -9.41 10.48
CA ALA A 308 -16.63 -7.96 10.29
C ALA A 308 -15.51 -7.15 10.96
N ASP A 309 -14.78 -7.75 11.91
CA ASP A 309 -13.66 -7.17 12.65
C ASP A 309 -12.32 -7.82 12.30
N ALA A 310 -12.29 -8.75 11.35
CA ALA A 310 -11.04 -9.34 10.87
C ALA A 310 -10.40 -8.43 9.82
N SER A 311 -9.09 -8.27 9.92
CA SER A 311 -8.24 -7.65 8.89
C SER A 311 -7.49 -8.78 8.19
N ALA A 312 -7.55 -8.82 6.86
CA ALA A 312 -6.73 -9.75 6.09
C ALA A 312 -6.26 -9.13 4.79
N LYS A 313 -5.71 -7.92 4.91
CA LYS A 313 -5.23 -7.10 3.81
C LYS A 313 -3.88 -7.59 3.33
N GLY A 314 -3.58 -7.37 2.06
CA GLY A 314 -2.30 -7.78 1.48
C GLY A 314 -1.13 -6.98 2.04
N LEU A 315 -1.08 -5.68 1.71
CA LEU A 315 -0.19 -4.69 2.33
C LEU A 315 -1.03 -3.66 3.08
N LYS A 316 -0.69 -3.38 4.34
CA LYS A 316 -1.42 -2.44 5.19
C LYS A 316 -0.48 -1.50 5.94
N ALA A 317 -0.77 -0.21 5.89
CA ALA A 317 0.01 0.80 6.60
C ALA A 317 -0.90 1.89 7.20
N GLY A 318 -0.67 2.24 8.47
CA GLY A 318 -1.41 3.34 9.13
C GLY A 318 -1.05 4.74 8.63
N SER A 319 0.01 4.90 7.84
CA SER A 319 0.38 6.18 7.19
C SER A 319 0.54 6.02 5.69
N ASN A 320 1.54 5.29 5.19
CA ASN A 320 1.76 5.21 3.75
C ASN A 320 2.10 3.81 3.26
N VAL A 321 1.50 3.40 2.13
CA VAL A 321 2.04 2.33 1.29
C VAL A 321 2.71 2.95 0.07
N VAL A 322 4.03 2.79 -0.06
CA VAL A 322 4.81 3.38 -1.16
C VAL A 322 5.53 2.29 -1.95
N ILE A 323 5.16 2.15 -3.21
CA ILE A 323 5.70 1.15 -4.14
C ILE A 323 6.46 1.87 -5.25
N GLY A 324 7.78 1.74 -5.25
CA GLY A 324 8.69 2.31 -6.25
C GLY A 324 9.44 1.28 -7.07
N GLY A 325 9.05 0.01 -7.00
CA GLY A 325 9.66 -1.09 -7.74
C GLY A 325 9.17 -2.45 -7.27
N GLY A 326 9.86 -3.51 -7.72
CA GLY A 326 9.57 -4.88 -7.31
C GLY A 326 8.35 -5.51 -7.99
N THR A 327 8.01 -6.72 -7.54
CA THR A 327 6.82 -7.46 -7.97
C THR A 327 5.95 -7.80 -6.76
N VAL A 328 4.66 -7.48 -6.83
CA VAL A 328 3.68 -7.77 -5.77
C VAL A 328 2.54 -8.58 -6.39
N THR A 329 2.31 -9.78 -5.89
CA THR A 329 1.25 -10.68 -6.37
C THR A 329 0.45 -11.23 -5.20
N LEU A 330 -0.72 -10.65 -4.93
CA LEU A 330 -1.49 -10.90 -3.71
C LEU A 330 -2.91 -11.34 -4.03
N ASP A 331 -3.36 -12.37 -3.31
CA ASP A 331 -4.75 -12.84 -3.27
C ASP A 331 -5.29 -12.67 -1.84
N SER A 332 -6.06 -11.61 -1.60
CA SER A 332 -6.45 -11.17 -0.26
C SER A 332 -7.96 -11.29 -0.03
N ALA A 333 -8.38 -11.70 1.16
CA ALA A 333 -9.82 -11.73 1.48
C ALA A 333 -10.41 -10.34 1.78
N ASP A 334 -9.53 -9.41 2.12
CA ASP A 334 -9.75 -7.97 2.32
C ASP A 334 -8.90 -7.21 1.27
N ASP A 335 -8.74 -5.89 1.38
CA ASP A 335 -7.99 -5.08 0.41
C ASP A 335 -6.63 -5.65 0.05
N ALA A 336 -6.25 -5.60 -1.22
CA ALA A 336 -4.91 -6.06 -1.60
C ALA A 336 -3.83 -5.05 -1.15
N ILE A 337 -4.11 -3.75 -1.26
CA ILE A 337 -3.23 -2.66 -0.83
C ILE A 337 -4.07 -1.62 -0.08
N HIS A 338 -3.69 -1.31 1.15
CA HIS A 338 -4.44 -0.39 2.00
C HIS A 338 -3.54 0.56 2.78
N SER A 339 -3.92 1.83 2.79
CA SER A 339 -3.34 2.79 3.72
C SER A 339 -4.37 3.74 4.28
N ASP A 340 -4.25 4.08 5.56
CA ASP A 340 -5.12 5.07 6.21
C ASP A 340 -4.87 6.50 5.69
N SER A 341 -3.75 6.76 5.00
CA SER A 341 -3.48 8.05 4.35
C SER A 341 -3.11 7.87 2.87
N VAL A 342 -1.85 7.59 2.51
CA VAL A 342 -1.42 7.60 1.11
C VAL A 342 -1.06 6.22 0.58
N VAL A 343 -1.55 5.90 -0.61
CA VAL A 343 -0.95 4.87 -1.46
C VAL A 343 -0.26 5.54 -2.64
N SER A 344 1.05 5.31 -2.82
CA SER A 344 1.81 5.85 -3.95
C SER A 344 2.54 4.77 -4.73
N ILE A 345 2.24 4.66 -6.02
CA ILE A 345 2.81 3.70 -6.96
C ILE A 345 3.59 4.47 -8.03
N THR A 346 4.92 4.43 -7.95
CA THR A 346 5.82 5.13 -8.88
C THR A 346 6.48 4.21 -9.89
N ASP A 347 6.60 2.92 -9.57
CA ASP A 347 7.02 1.85 -10.47
C ASP A 347 6.60 0.47 -9.89
N GLY A 348 6.94 -0.63 -10.56
CA GLY A 348 6.69 -2.00 -10.10
C GLY A 348 5.70 -2.78 -10.97
N THR A 349 5.50 -4.05 -10.62
CA THR A 349 4.50 -4.93 -11.27
C THR A 349 3.59 -5.52 -10.20
N LEU A 350 2.32 -5.11 -10.21
CA LEU A 350 1.31 -5.51 -9.24
C LEU A 350 0.24 -6.35 -9.95
N ALA A 351 -0.04 -7.54 -9.41
CA ALA A 351 -1.14 -8.41 -9.80
C ALA A 351 -1.96 -8.75 -8.56
N LEU A 352 -3.17 -8.19 -8.48
CA LEU A 352 -3.96 -8.15 -7.26
C LEU A 352 -5.30 -8.86 -7.48
N SER A 353 -5.68 -9.72 -6.55
CA SER A 353 -7.02 -10.26 -6.41
C SER A 353 -7.48 -10.03 -4.98
N THR A 354 -8.71 -9.54 -4.81
CA THR A 354 -9.24 -9.20 -3.49
C THR A 354 -10.74 -9.43 -3.35
N GLY A 355 -11.18 -9.65 -2.11
CA GLY A 355 -12.58 -9.71 -1.70
C GLY A 355 -13.21 -8.33 -1.48
N ASP A 356 -12.39 -7.30 -1.25
CA ASP A 356 -12.78 -5.90 -1.02
C ASP A 356 -12.05 -5.02 -2.05
N ASP A 357 -11.22 -4.05 -1.68
CA ASP A 357 -10.67 -3.09 -2.64
C ASP A 357 -9.33 -3.51 -3.24
N GLY A 358 -9.19 -3.29 -4.55
CA GLY A 358 -7.91 -3.48 -5.25
C GLY A 358 -6.81 -2.64 -4.61
N VAL A 359 -7.05 -1.34 -4.51
CA VAL A 359 -6.19 -0.39 -3.82
C VAL A 359 -7.06 0.63 -3.09
N HIS A 360 -6.88 0.73 -1.77
CA HIS A 360 -7.59 1.69 -0.91
C HIS A 360 -6.61 2.67 -0.26
N ALA A 361 -6.86 3.97 -0.43
CA ALA A 361 -6.14 5.03 0.28
C ALA A 361 -7.15 5.93 1.01
N GLY A 362 -7.07 6.01 2.34
CA GLY A 362 -7.97 6.84 3.14
C GLY A 362 -7.94 8.33 2.77
N GLU A 363 -6.79 8.81 2.28
CA GLU A 363 -6.64 10.15 1.74
C GLU A 363 -6.35 10.12 0.23
N SER A 364 -5.13 9.77 -0.20
CA SER A 364 -4.74 9.94 -1.61
C SER A 364 -4.09 8.71 -2.22
N LEU A 365 -4.60 8.31 -3.38
CA LEU A 365 -4.00 7.33 -4.26
C LEU A 365 -3.29 8.03 -5.42
N SER A 366 -1.97 7.82 -5.55
CA SER A 366 -1.20 8.33 -6.68
C SER A 366 -0.52 7.22 -7.46
N ILE A 367 -0.79 7.14 -8.77
CA ILE A 367 -0.15 6.22 -9.70
C ILE A 367 0.62 7.02 -10.76
N ALA A 368 1.95 6.99 -10.67
CA ALA A 368 2.86 7.70 -11.57
C ALA A 368 3.60 6.76 -12.55
N GLY A 369 3.58 5.45 -12.32
CA GLY A 369 4.27 4.46 -13.14
C GLY A 369 3.91 3.03 -12.77
N GLY A 370 4.65 2.07 -13.31
CA GLY A 370 4.44 0.63 -13.08
C GLY A 370 3.27 0.02 -13.87
N SER A 371 3.05 -1.27 -13.62
CA SER A 371 1.91 -2.05 -14.11
C SER A 371 1.04 -2.43 -12.91
N VAL A 372 -0.24 -2.05 -12.93
CA VAL A 372 -1.21 -2.36 -11.88
C VAL A 372 -2.37 -3.13 -12.49
N THR A 373 -2.42 -4.42 -12.21
CA THR A 373 -3.53 -5.27 -12.62
C THR A 373 -4.33 -5.69 -11.39
N VAL A 374 -5.59 -5.28 -11.33
CA VAL A 374 -6.57 -5.78 -10.35
C VAL A 374 -7.46 -6.78 -11.11
N GLU A 375 -7.19 -8.07 -10.93
CA GLU A 375 -7.90 -9.14 -11.64
C GLU A 375 -9.34 -9.32 -11.12
N ARG A 376 -9.56 -8.97 -9.86
CA ARG A 376 -10.85 -9.05 -9.18
C ARG A 376 -10.84 -8.19 -7.92
N SER A 377 -11.90 -7.43 -7.71
CA SER A 377 -12.19 -6.73 -6.45
C SER A 377 -13.69 -6.44 -6.27
N TYR A 378 -14.09 -5.97 -5.09
CA TYR A 378 -15.35 -5.25 -4.87
C TYR A 378 -15.28 -3.90 -5.58
N GLU A 379 -14.46 -2.97 -5.10
CA GLU A 379 -14.09 -1.73 -5.82
C GLU A 379 -12.64 -1.80 -6.32
N GLY A 380 -12.36 -1.11 -7.41
CA GLY A 380 -11.06 -1.19 -8.09
C GLY A 380 -9.97 -0.36 -7.40
N LEU A 381 -10.09 0.96 -7.53
CA LEU A 381 -9.17 1.96 -7.01
C LEU A 381 -9.96 2.98 -6.20
N GLU A 382 -9.66 3.14 -4.92
CA GLU A 382 -10.37 4.04 -4.02
C GLU A 382 -9.44 5.06 -3.35
N GLY A 383 -9.93 6.30 -3.22
CA GLY A 383 -9.42 7.29 -2.28
C GLY A 383 -10.13 8.63 -2.37
N THR A 384 -9.85 9.54 -1.44
CA THR A 384 -10.42 10.91 -1.46
C THR A 384 -9.88 11.71 -2.64
N ASP A 385 -8.60 11.53 -2.97
CA ASP A 385 -7.96 12.08 -4.17
C ASP A 385 -7.25 10.98 -4.96
N ILE A 386 -7.59 10.83 -6.24
CA ILE A 386 -6.96 9.86 -7.14
C ILE A 386 -6.18 10.57 -8.25
N LEU A 387 -4.86 10.39 -8.27
CA LEU A 387 -3.95 11.05 -9.20
C LEU A 387 -3.25 10.02 -10.11
N ILE A 388 -3.64 9.97 -11.38
CA ILE A 388 -3.01 9.08 -12.37
C ILE A 388 -2.18 9.94 -13.33
N SER A 389 -0.86 9.86 -13.21
CA SER A 389 0.09 10.58 -14.06
C SER A 389 0.90 9.68 -14.99
N GLY A 390 0.83 8.36 -14.78
CA GLY A 390 1.51 7.36 -15.60
C GLY A 390 1.03 5.94 -15.28
N GLY A 391 1.78 4.95 -15.75
CA GLY A 391 1.49 3.53 -15.54
C GLY A 391 0.58 2.88 -16.58
N GLU A 392 0.52 1.56 -16.51
CA GLU A 392 -0.45 0.70 -17.20
C GLU A 392 -1.37 0.08 -16.15
N ILE A 393 -2.64 0.47 -16.16
CA ILE A 393 -3.63 0.13 -15.14
C ILE A 393 -4.76 -0.65 -15.82
N ASP A 394 -5.04 -1.86 -15.35
CA ASP A 394 -6.13 -2.72 -15.81
C ASP A 394 -6.88 -3.28 -14.60
N VAL A 395 -8.15 -2.91 -14.46
CA VAL A 395 -8.93 -3.16 -13.24
C VAL A 395 -10.25 -3.82 -13.58
N THR A 396 -10.51 -4.95 -12.93
CA THR A 396 -11.81 -5.64 -12.97
C THR A 396 -12.42 -5.66 -11.58
N SER A 397 -13.56 -4.98 -11.44
CA SER A 397 -14.28 -4.84 -10.17
C SER A 397 -15.74 -5.27 -10.31
N SER A 398 -16.32 -5.73 -9.20
CA SER A 398 -17.73 -6.14 -9.17
C SER A 398 -18.70 -5.00 -8.86
N ASP A 399 -18.20 -3.96 -8.20
CA ASP A 399 -18.80 -2.64 -8.06
C ASP A 399 -17.94 -1.65 -8.86
N ASP A 400 -17.44 -0.57 -8.25
CA ASP A 400 -16.88 0.55 -8.99
C ASP A 400 -15.47 0.29 -9.51
N GLY A 401 -15.16 0.78 -10.72
CA GLY A 401 -13.83 0.61 -11.32
C GLY A 401 -12.79 1.54 -10.69
N LEU A 402 -13.20 2.77 -10.46
CA LEU A 402 -12.49 3.79 -9.71
C LEU A 402 -13.56 4.51 -8.88
N ASN A 403 -13.30 4.73 -7.60
CA ASN A 403 -14.21 5.38 -6.68
C ASN A 403 -13.48 6.52 -5.95
N VAL A 404 -13.88 7.76 -6.22
CA VAL A 404 -13.51 8.89 -5.35
C VAL A 404 -14.56 9.03 -4.26
N SER A 405 -14.14 8.73 -3.04
CA SER A 405 -14.98 8.66 -1.85
C SER A 405 -14.23 9.28 -0.68
N ALA A 406 -14.94 9.83 0.30
CA ALA A 406 -14.33 10.40 1.50
C ALA A 406 -14.74 9.58 2.72
N ASP A 407 -13.75 9.23 3.53
CA ASP A 407 -13.89 8.43 4.74
C ASP A 407 -14.44 9.26 5.91
N THR A 408 -15.53 9.99 5.66
CA THR A 408 -16.10 10.91 6.63
C THR A 408 -17.05 10.18 7.57
N ALA A 409 -16.52 9.79 8.73
CA ALA A 409 -17.28 9.50 9.94
C ALA A 409 -17.98 10.77 10.49
N SER A 410 -18.79 11.47 9.69
CA SER A 410 -19.71 12.53 10.14
C SER A 410 -20.68 12.99 9.05
N ALA A 411 -21.71 12.18 8.81
CA ALA A 411 -23.04 12.73 8.59
C ALA A 411 -24.08 11.77 9.17
N GLY A 412 -24.56 12.06 10.38
CA GLY A 412 -25.82 11.52 10.92
C GLY A 412 -27.06 12.01 10.14
N GLY A 413 -26.96 12.10 8.82
CA GLY A 413 -28.00 12.54 7.91
C GLY A 413 -28.36 11.42 6.96
N ARG A 414 -29.56 10.87 7.10
CA ARG A 414 -30.19 10.10 6.03
C ARG A 414 -30.47 11.06 4.86
N GLY A 415 -29.56 11.17 3.90
CA GLY A 415 -29.78 11.96 2.71
C GLY A 415 -28.69 11.70 1.66
N GLY A 416 -29.01 10.85 0.66
CA GLY A 416 -28.24 10.74 -0.57
C GLY A 416 -28.35 12.03 -1.37
N GLY A 417 -27.43 12.95 -1.13
CA GLY A 417 -27.32 14.21 -1.86
C GLY A 417 -26.23 14.10 -2.92
N MET A 418 -26.55 14.51 -4.14
CA MET A 418 -25.63 14.71 -5.28
C MET A 418 -24.70 15.93 -5.09
N GLN A 419 -24.18 16.15 -3.88
CA GLN A 419 -23.25 17.26 -3.63
C GLN A 419 -21.82 16.72 -3.72
N ALA A 420 -21.01 17.40 -4.53
CA ALA A 420 -19.60 17.08 -4.65
C ALA A 420 -18.90 17.20 -3.29
N ILE A 421 -18.09 16.19 -2.95
CA ILE A 421 -17.14 16.25 -1.83
C ILE A 421 -15.93 17.12 -2.21
N ASP A 422 -15.14 17.49 -1.20
CA ASP A 422 -13.83 18.13 -1.40
C ASP A 422 -12.79 17.02 -1.64
N GLY A 423 -12.72 16.56 -2.89
CA GLY A 423 -11.87 15.48 -3.39
C GLY A 423 -12.05 15.35 -4.91
N GLY A 424 -11.23 14.54 -5.57
CA GLY A 424 -11.39 14.35 -7.01
C GLY A 424 -10.42 13.38 -7.66
N VAL A 425 -10.61 13.20 -8.95
CA VAL A 425 -9.74 12.38 -9.80
C VAL A 425 -9.10 13.22 -10.89
N VAL A 426 -7.77 13.11 -11.00
CA VAL A 426 -6.98 13.80 -12.04
C VAL A 426 -6.20 12.76 -12.83
N VAL A 427 -6.46 12.70 -14.14
CA VAL A 427 -5.71 11.85 -15.08
C VAL A 427 -4.91 12.73 -16.04
N SER A 428 -3.59 12.65 -15.95
CA SER A 428 -2.64 13.43 -16.75
C SER A 428 -1.74 12.59 -17.65
N GLY A 429 -1.72 11.28 -17.47
CA GLY A 429 -0.91 10.34 -18.26
C GLY A 429 -1.30 8.89 -18.03
N GLY A 430 -0.49 7.97 -18.56
CA GLY A 430 -0.72 6.53 -18.42
C GLY A 430 -1.83 5.98 -19.31
N THR A 431 -2.09 4.68 -19.15
CA THR A 431 -3.24 3.98 -19.73
C THR A 431 -4.04 3.35 -18.59
N THR A 432 -5.34 3.61 -18.56
CA THR A 432 -6.27 3.09 -17.54
C THR A 432 -7.43 2.39 -18.22
N VAL A 433 -7.61 1.11 -17.91
CA VAL A 433 -8.73 0.29 -18.40
C VAL A 433 -9.54 -0.19 -17.19
N LEU A 434 -10.84 0.11 -17.18
CA LEU A 434 -11.74 -0.21 -16.08
C LEU A 434 -12.88 -1.12 -16.56
N HIS A 435 -13.07 -2.26 -15.90
CA HIS A 435 -14.12 -3.24 -16.16
C HIS A 435 -15.05 -3.37 -14.94
N ALA A 436 -15.99 -2.44 -14.78
CA ALA A 436 -16.77 -2.29 -13.54
C ALA A 436 -18.17 -2.92 -13.60
N GLY A 437 -18.56 -3.69 -12.60
CA GLY A 437 -19.95 -4.13 -12.42
C GLY A 437 -20.87 -3.01 -11.89
N GLY A 438 -20.29 -2.13 -11.09
CA GLY A 438 -20.76 -0.84 -10.59
C GLY A 438 -20.50 0.30 -11.57
N ASP A 439 -20.37 1.52 -11.08
CA ASP A 439 -19.96 2.69 -11.85
C ASP A 439 -18.50 2.56 -12.34
N GLY A 440 -18.29 2.92 -13.60
CA GLY A 440 -16.99 2.71 -14.25
C GLY A 440 -15.89 3.61 -13.69
N PHE A 441 -16.10 4.91 -13.86
CA PHE A 441 -15.25 5.98 -13.35
C PHE A 441 -16.16 6.83 -12.47
N ASP A 442 -16.18 6.51 -11.17
CA ASP A 442 -17.03 7.16 -10.18
C ASP A 442 -16.23 8.20 -9.41
N SER A 443 -16.77 9.41 -9.36
CA SER A 443 -16.28 10.44 -8.47
C SER A 443 -17.41 11.14 -7.76
N ASN A 444 -17.43 11.00 -6.43
CA ASN A 444 -18.24 11.87 -5.61
C ASN A 444 -17.71 13.31 -5.56
N GLY A 445 -16.55 13.59 -6.15
CA GLY A 445 -15.88 14.89 -6.22
C GLY A 445 -15.81 15.46 -7.64
N ASP A 446 -14.75 16.23 -7.93
CA ASP A 446 -14.45 16.74 -9.28
C ASP A 446 -13.63 15.71 -10.09
N ALA A 447 -13.72 15.78 -11.42
CA ALA A 447 -12.90 14.99 -12.34
C ALA A 447 -12.21 15.86 -13.41
N GLU A 448 -10.91 15.64 -13.61
CA GLU A 448 -10.12 16.33 -14.64
C GLU A 448 -9.28 15.34 -15.47
N ILE A 449 -9.44 15.37 -16.80
CA ILE A 449 -8.59 14.63 -17.75
C ILE A 449 -7.76 15.62 -18.57
N THR A 450 -6.46 15.65 -18.31
CA THR A 450 -5.48 16.48 -19.02
C THR A 450 -4.59 15.68 -19.98
N GLY A 451 -4.56 14.35 -19.85
CA GLY A 451 -3.73 13.47 -20.66
C GLY A 451 -4.10 11.99 -20.50
N GLY A 452 -3.22 11.10 -20.97
CA GLY A 452 -3.41 9.65 -20.89
C GLY A 452 -4.44 9.05 -21.86
N THR A 453 -4.67 7.75 -21.72
CA THR A 453 -5.71 6.98 -22.41
C THR A 453 -6.57 6.28 -21.37
N ILE A 454 -7.87 6.57 -21.35
CA ILE A 454 -8.82 5.97 -20.41
C ILE A 454 -9.86 5.20 -21.21
N VAL A 455 -10.05 3.93 -20.88
CA VAL A 455 -11.07 3.04 -21.43
C VAL A 455 -11.93 2.54 -20.28
N VAL A 456 -13.23 2.79 -20.34
CA VAL A 456 -14.18 2.38 -19.30
C VAL A 456 -15.25 1.49 -19.88
N TRP A 457 -15.32 0.27 -19.37
CA TRP A 457 -16.33 -0.74 -19.65
C TRP A 457 -17.30 -0.84 -18.48
N GLY A 458 -18.19 0.16 -18.38
CA GLY A 458 -19.25 0.23 -17.40
C GLY A 458 -20.36 -0.82 -17.62
N PRO A 459 -21.37 -0.86 -16.74
CA PRO A 459 -22.43 -1.84 -16.77
C PRO A 459 -23.54 -1.41 -17.74
N THR A 460 -24.47 -2.31 -18.02
CA THR A 460 -25.73 -1.97 -18.72
C THR A 460 -26.91 -1.78 -17.75
N SER A 461 -26.66 -1.81 -16.45
CA SER A 461 -27.67 -1.54 -15.42
C SER A 461 -28.02 -0.06 -15.45
N ASN A 462 -29.30 0.31 -15.40
CA ASN A 462 -29.71 1.72 -15.44
C ASN A 462 -29.52 2.47 -14.11
N GLY A 463 -29.09 1.77 -13.05
CA GLY A 463 -28.73 2.38 -11.78
C GLY A 463 -27.32 2.96 -11.75
N ASN A 464 -26.46 2.55 -12.69
CA ASN A 464 -25.04 2.86 -12.75
C ASN A 464 -24.68 3.27 -14.20
N GLY A 465 -23.50 3.81 -14.41
CA GLY A 465 -22.96 4.40 -15.62
C GLY A 465 -21.51 3.99 -15.89
N ALA A 466 -21.00 4.38 -17.07
CA ALA A 466 -19.55 4.28 -17.33
C ALA A 466 -18.79 5.45 -16.72
N LEU A 467 -19.47 6.56 -16.49
CA LEU A 467 -18.97 7.79 -15.90
C LEU A 467 -20.06 8.21 -14.91
N ASP A 468 -19.70 8.51 -13.67
CA ASP A 468 -20.57 9.14 -12.68
C ASP A 468 -19.71 10.18 -11.94
N VAL A 469 -20.00 11.47 -12.11
CA VAL A 469 -19.23 12.54 -11.47
C VAL A 469 -20.19 13.56 -10.85
N ASN A 470 -20.16 13.66 -9.53
CA ASN A 470 -21.01 14.60 -8.79
C ASN A 470 -20.60 16.07 -8.98
N GLY A 471 -19.30 16.32 -9.18
CA GLY A 471 -18.70 17.63 -9.31
C GLY A 471 -18.61 18.14 -10.75
N THR A 472 -17.53 18.87 -11.02
CA THR A 472 -17.17 19.35 -12.35
C THR A 472 -16.39 18.26 -13.07
N PHE A 473 -16.72 17.99 -14.34
CA PHE A 473 -16.01 16.99 -15.12
C PHE A 473 -15.44 17.60 -16.40
N THR A 474 -14.14 17.89 -16.43
CA THR A 474 -13.51 18.54 -17.59
C THR A 474 -12.49 17.68 -18.30
N ILE A 475 -12.40 17.86 -19.63
CA ILE A 475 -11.36 17.27 -20.46
C ILE A 475 -10.62 18.35 -21.26
N SER A 476 -9.29 18.36 -21.16
CA SER A 476 -8.39 19.29 -21.86
C SER A 476 -7.31 18.60 -22.68
N GLY A 477 -7.14 17.28 -22.52
CA GLY A 477 -6.22 16.46 -23.31
C GLY A 477 -6.54 14.97 -23.20
N GLY A 478 -5.66 14.12 -23.73
CA GLY A 478 -5.80 12.66 -23.64
C GLY A 478 -6.91 12.06 -24.50
N THR A 479 -7.16 10.77 -24.31
CA THR A 479 -8.23 10.01 -24.97
C THR A 479 -9.13 9.39 -23.91
N LEU A 480 -10.45 9.53 -24.09
CA LEU A 480 -11.47 8.88 -23.26
C LEU A 480 -12.37 8.04 -24.17
N LEU A 481 -12.57 6.78 -23.82
CA LEU A 481 -13.60 5.90 -24.35
C LEU A 481 -14.40 5.33 -23.18
N ALA A 482 -15.62 5.77 -22.97
CA ALA A 482 -16.48 5.23 -21.91
C ALA A 482 -17.75 4.62 -22.51
N ALA A 483 -17.89 3.31 -22.33
CA ALA A 483 -18.97 2.50 -22.85
C ALA A 483 -19.74 1.88 -21.68
N GLY A 484 -21.03 2.16 -21.58
CA GLY A 484 -21.86 1.63 -20.49
C GLY A 484 -23.35 1.90 -20.68
N SER A 485 -24.02 2.14 -19.57
CA SER A 485 -25.48 2.26 -19.50
C SER A 485 -25.99 3.55 -20.13
N SER A 486 -27.22 3.49 -20.67
CA SER A 486 -27.95 4.69 -21.10
C SER A 486 -28.77 5.35 -20.00
N GLY A 487 -28.99 4.65 -18.87
CA GLY A 487 -29.84 5.12 -17.77
C GLY A 487 -29.21 6.26 -16.96
N MET A 488 -27.92 6.11 -16.65
CA MET A 488 -27.05 7.09 -15.97
C MET A 488 -25.97 7.57 -16.94
N ALA A 489 -26.37 7.94 -18.16
CA ALA A 489 -25.41 8.39 -19.16
C ALA A 489 -24.91 9.80 -18.83
N GLU A 490 -23.66 9.89 -18.41
CA GLU A 490 -22.96 11.16 -18.17
C GLU A 490 -21.97 11.51 -19.29
N THR A 491 -21.58 12.78 -19.37
CA THR A 491 -20.61 13.32 -20.33
C THR A 491 -19.73 14.35 -19.65
N PRO A 492 -18.50 14.60 -20.13
CA PRO A 492 -17.74 15.76 -19.71
C PRO A 492 -18.53 17.07 -19.93
N ASP A 493 -18.21 18.08 -19.17
CA ASP A 493 -18.86 19.39 -19.20
C ASP A 493 -18.63 20.10 -20.54
N ALA A 494 -19.57 20.98 -20.88
CA ALA A 494 -19.54 21.73 -22.14
C ALA A 494 -18.43 22.79 -22.21
N ASP A 495 -17.85 23.17 -21.06
CA ASP A 495 -16.71 24.09 -20.96
C ASP A 495 -15.34 23.38 -21.09
N SER A 496 -15.33 22.05 -21.21
CA SER A 496 -14.15 21.28 -21.63
C SER A 496 -13.50 21.88 -22.87
N SER A 497 -12.18 22.09 -22.81
CA SER A 497 -11.42 22.67 -23.92
C SER A 497 -11.16 21.67 -25.05
N GLN A 498 -11.19 20.37 -24.74
CA GLN A 498 -11.19 19.28 -25.72
C GLN A 498 -12.64 18.85 -26.03
N GLY A 499 -12.94 18.60 -27.31
CA GLY A 499 -14.28 18.16 -27.70
C GLY A 499 -14.56 16.72 -27.29
N TRP A 500 -15.82 16.42 -26.98
CA TRP A 500 -16.30 15.07 -26.68
C TRP A 500 -17.56 14.75 -27.49
N LEU A 501 -17.79 13.47 -27.72
CA LEU A 501 -18.95 12.90 -28.40
C LEU A 501 -19.73 12.05 -27.39
N GLN A 502 -21.05 12.05 -27.49
CA GLN A 502 -21.89 11.06 -26.82
C GLN A 502 -22.90 10.48 -27.81
N SER A 503 -23.20 9.19 -27.69
CA SER A 503 -24.20 8.51 -28.50
C SER A 503 -24.93 7.44 -27.69
N ALA A 504 -26.26 7.53 -27.66
CA ALA A 504 -27.14 6.45 -27.18
C ALA A 504 -27.24 5.31 -28.21
N THR A 505 -26.10 4.80 -28.67
CA THR A 505 -26.00 3.60 -29.51
C THR A 505 -25.63 2.40 -28.63
N SER A 506 -26.07 1.21 -29.04
CA SER A 506 -25.71 -0.03 -28.36
C SER A 506 -24.85 -0.93 -29.23
N ALA A 507 -24.01 -1.72 -28.57
CA ALA A 507 -23.24 -2.78 -29.19
C ALA A 507 -23.03 -3.94 -28.20
N SER A 508 -22.93 -5.15 -28.74
CA SER A 508 -22.60 -6.37 -27.98
C SER A 508 -21.12 -6.66 -28.06
N ALA A 509 -20.60 -7.41 -27.08
CA ALA A 509 -19.22 -7.89 -27.11
C ALA A 509 -18.89 -8.60 -28.43
N GLY A 510 -17.71 -8.34 -28.98
CA GLY A 510 -17.23 -8.83 -30.27
C GLY A 510 -17.64 -8.01 -31.49
N GLN A 511 -18.58 -7.05 -31.37
CA GLN A 511 -18.89 -6.13 -32.47
C GLN A 511 -17.80 -5.07 -32.63
N THR A 512 -17.68 -4.50 -33.83
CA THR A 512 -16.72 -3.41 -34.11
C THR A 512 -17.44 -2.06 -34.08
N VAL A 513 -16.82 -1.10 -33.42
CA VAL A 513 -17.30 0.29 -33.37
C VAL A 513 -16.26 1.21 -33.99
N GLN A 514 -16.71 2.11 -34.87
CA GLN A 514 -15.87 3.13 -35.50
C GLN A 514 -16.37 4.53 -35.17
N VAL A 515 -15.45 5.42 -34.77
CA VAL A 515 -15.67 6.86 -34.69
C VAL A 515 -15.03 7.52 -35.91
N THR A 516 -15.81 8.27 -36.68
CA THR A 516 -15.36 8.85 -37.95
C THR A 516 -15.66 10.34 -38.08
N SER A 517 -14.80 11.05 -38.82
CA SER A 517 -15.03 12.40 -39.33
C SER A 517 -15.02 12.37 -40.86
N GLY A 518 -16.20 12.46 -41.48
CA GLY A 518 -16.35 12.20 -42.91
C GLY A 518 -15.94 10.76 -43.24
N SER A 519 -14.93 10.60 -44.10
CA SER A 519 -14.36 9.28 -44.45
C SER A 519 -13.16 8.87 -43.59
N THR A 520 -12.74 9.69 -42.62
CA THR A 520 -11.56 9.43 -41.79
C THR A 520 -11.98 8.69 -40.53
N VAL A 521 -11.41 7.51 -40.30
CA VAL A 521 -11.55 6.79 -39.02
C VAL A 521 -10.61 7.44 -38.01
N LEU A 522 -11.18 7.90 -36.89
CA LEU A 522 -10.45 8.47 -35.77
C LEU A 522 -10.11 7.41 -34.73
N TYR A 523 -11.04 6.48 -34.51
CA TYR A 523 -10.88 5.38 -33.57
C TYR A 523 -11.70 4.18 -34.02
N GLU A 524 -11.16 2.98 -33.84
CA GLU A 524 -11.82 1.70 -34.09
C GLU A 524 -11.49 0.76 -32.94
N PHE A 525 -12.50 0.09 -32.38
CA PHE A 525 -12.30 -0.88 -31.31
C PHE A 525 -13.27 -2.04 -31.43
N THR A 526 -12.86 -3.18 -30.87
CA THR A 526 -13.74 -4.33 -30.65
C THR A 526 -14.35 -4.20 -29.27
N VAL A 527 -15.66 -4.39 -29.19
CA VAL A 527 -16.39 -4.28 -27.93
C VAL A 527 -16.03 -5.44 -27.01
N GLU A 528 -15.56 -5.17 -25.80
CA GLU A 528 -15.23 -6.21 -24.82
C GLU A 528 -16.42 -6.51 -23.91
N LYS A 529 -17.15 -5.45 -23.54
CA LYS A 529 -18.38 -5.53 -22.75
C LYS A 529 -19.51 -4.79 -23.45
N GLY A 530 -20.68 -5.41 -23.53
CA GLY A 530 -21.83 -4.79 -24.19
C GLY A 530 -22.23 -3.47 -23.52
N PHE A 531 -22.69 -2.50 -24.32
CA PHE A 531 -23.07 -1.17 -23.84
C PHE A 531 -24.33 -0.64 -24.53
N ALA A 532 -24.92 0.41 -23.95
CA ALA A 532 -26.09 1.13 -24.47
C ALA A 532 -25.83 2.65 -24.66
N ASN A 533 -24.69 3.14 -24.19
CA ASN A 533 -24.20 4.50 -24.35
C ASN A 533 -22.69 4.48 -24.60
N LEU A 534 -22.24 5.39 -25.46
CA LEU A 534 -20.83 5.62 -25.73
C LEU A 534 -20.48 7.09 -25.57
N VAL A 535 -19.45 7.40 -24.79
CA VAL A 535 -18.77 8.70 -24.74
C VAL A 535 -17.37 8.54 -25.29
N TYR A 536 -16.96 9.46 -26.15
CA TYR A 536 -15.64 9.46 -26.75
C TYR A 536 -15.04 10.86 -26.83
N SER A 537 -13.79 11.02 -26.39
CA SER A 537 -13.02 12.25 -26.56
C SER A 537 -11.61 11.92 -27.01
N SER A 538 -11.03 12.79 -27.84
CA SER A 538 -9.61 12.74 -28.23
C SER A 538 -9.18 14.12 -28.74
N PRO A 539 -7.87 14.37 -28.91
CA PRO A 539 -7.39 15.66 -29.41
C PRO A 539 -7.89 16.00 -30.82
N GLN A 540 -8.38 15.01 -31.56
CA GLN A 540 -8.96 15.16 -32.90
C GLN A 540 -10.44 15.56 -32.91
N VAL A 541 -11.14 15.45 -31.77
CA VAL A 541 -12.54 15.86 -31.63
C VAL A 541 -12.61 17.36 -31.33
N LYS A 542 -13.36 18.11 -32.16
CA LYS A 542 -13.51 19.56 -32.08
C LYS A 542 -14.96 19.93 -31.83
N SER A 543 -15.21 20.64 -30.73
CA SER A 543 -16.55 21.07 -30.31
C SER A 543 -17.32 21.77 -31.45
N GLY A 544 -18.59 21.43 -31.59
CA GLY A 544 -19.47 21.94 -32.66
C GLY A 544 -19.32 21.27 -34.03
N SER A 545 -18.33 20.39 -34.24
CA SER A 545 -18.20 19.62 -35.49
C SER A 545 -19.05 18.34 -35.44
N SER A 546 -19.45 17.85 -36.62
CA SER A 546 -20.22 16.61 -36.75
C SER A 546 -19.31 15.39 -36.97
N TYR A 547 -19.66 14.29 -36.32
CA TYR A 547 -18.96 13.01 -36.37
C TYR A 547 -19.97 11.88 -36.55
N SER A 548 -19.51 10.68 -36.93
CA SER A 548 -20.34 9.49 -37.04
C SER A 548 -19.79 8.35 -36.20
N ILE A 549 -20.64 7.76 -35.37
CA ILE A 549 -20.37 6.55 -34.60
C ILE A 549 -21.09 5.41 -35.29
N SER A 550 -20.31 4.42 -35.76
CA SER A 550 -20.84 3.26 -36.47
C SER A 550 -20.65 1.99 -35.66
N VAL A 551 -21.72 1.23 -35.46
CA VAL A 551 -21.66 -0.15 -34.94
C VAL A 551 -21.89 -1.07 -36.13
N ASP A 552 -20.86 -1.81 -36.52
CA ASP A 552 -20.78 -2.54 -37.78
C ASP A 552 -21.21 -1.64 -38.97
N SER A 553 -22.37 -1.91 -39.60
CA SER A 553 -22.88 -1.14 -40.75
C SER A 553 -23.86 -0.02 -40.38
N THR A 554 -24.23 0.15 -39.11
CA THR A 554 -25.24 1.13 -38.67
C THR A 554 -24.54 2.37 -38.13
N SER A 555 -24.78 3.53 -38.75
CA SER A 555 -24.11 4.80 -38.41
C SER A 555 -25.08 5.81 -37.80
N THR A 556 -24.66 6.41 -36.69
CA THR A 556 -25.34 7.51 -35.99
C THR A 556 -24.51 8.79 -36.08
N SER A 557 -25.11 9.89 -36.56
CA SER A 557 -24.44 11.19 -36.57
C SER A 557 -24.58 11.89 -35.22
N VAL A 558 -23.48 12.44 -34.71
CA VAL A 558 -23.42 13.18 -33.43
C VAL A 558 -22.68 14.51 -33.64
N THR A 559 -22.94 15.48 -32.75
CA THR A 559 -22.24 16.78 -32.75
C THR A 559 -21.42 16.90 -31.49
N ALA A 560 -20.14 17.23 -31.61
CA ALA A 560 -19.25 17.33 -30.46
C ALA A 560 -19.69 18.44 -29.48
N GLY A 561 -19.65 18.15 -28.19
CA GLY A 561 -20.08 19.04 -27.11
C GLY A 561 -21.61 19.11 -26.93
N GLN A 562 -22.37 18.17 -27.50
CA GLN A 562 -23.82 18.08 -27.31
C GLN A 562 -24.21 16.67 -26.85
N ALA A 563 -24.84 16.58 -25.69
CA ALA A 563 -25.47 15.35 -25.23
C ALA A 563 -26.70 15.03 -26.12
N THR A 564 -26.89 13.76 -26.50
CA THR A 564 -27.91 13.33 -27.46
C THR A 564 -29.34 13.22 -26.90
N GLY A 565 -29.54 13.54 -25.61
CA GLY A 565 -30.85 13.81 -25.02
C GLY A 565 -31.21 12.90 -23.84
N GLY A 566 -31.40 13.53 -22.68
CA GLY A 566 -31.76 12.90 -21.41
C GLY A 566 -31.44 13.82 -20.23
N SER A 567 -32.09 14.98 -20.16
CA SER A 567 -31.95 15.90 -19.03
C SER A 567 -32.49 15.27 -17.75
N MET A 568 -31.63 14.66 -16.94
CA MET A 568 -31.70 14.65 -15.48
C MET A 568 -30.27 14.64 -14.92
N GLY A 569 -29.61 15.80 -14.89
CA GLY A 569 -28.28 15.95 -14.27
C GLY A 569 -27.55 17.24 -14.66
N GLY A 570 -27.63 17.64 -15.94
CA GLY A 570 -26.95 18.84 -16.43
C GLY A 570 -27.39 20.13 -15.74
N ARG A 571 -26.54 20.65 -14.85
CA ARG A 571 -26.66 21.96 -14.20
C ARG A 571 -26.74 23.06 -15.28
N PRO A 572 -27.73 23.97 -15.24
CA PRO A 572 -27.73 25.12 -16.13
C PRO A 572 -26.47 25.97 -15.88
N PRO A 573 -25.88 26.58 -16.92
CA PRO A 573 -24.67 27.39 -16.77
C PRO A 573 -24.92 28.51 -15.75
N GLY A 574 -24.16 28.49 -14.64
CA GLY A 574 -24.17 29.54 -13.64
C GLY A 574 -23.72 30.85 -14.28
N ARG A 575 -24.50 31.92 -14.06
CA ARG A 575 -24.13 33.28 -14.45
C ARG A 575 -23.31 33.96 -13.38
#